data_AF-A0A7C1UZH8-F1
#
_entry.id   AF-A0A7C1UZH8-F1
#
_cell.length_a   1.000
_cell.length_b   1.000
_cell.length_c   1.000
_cell.angle_alpha   90.00
_cell.angle_beta   90.00
_cell.angle_gamma   90.00
#
_symmetry.space_group_name_H-M   'P 1'
#
loop_
_entity.id
_entity.type
_entity.pdbx_description
1 polymer ?
#
loop_
_entity_poly.entity_id
_entity_poly.type
_entity_poly.pdbx_seq_one_letter_code
_entity_poly.pdbx_strand_id
1 'polypeptide(L)'
;IKKINLMGICMGGTFSVIYTALHPDKIKNLITTVTPTNFDTDKGLLHIWTRQIDAKKLVRAYGNMPGDILNLGFLLLNPARLMIDKYVGFLENIDNKTFVENFIRMEKWIFDSPDVPGETFRQFIEDCYQKNLLIQNKMVVGGKKVDLRKIKVPLLNIYGKFDHLVPPEACELLTKKIGSKDTEDICLDTGHIGIYVSSKCQRELVPKIAQWLKERDKTVRKTAKKKKTASKAKAK
;
A
#
# COMPACT_ATOMS: atom_id res chain seq x y z
N ILE A 1 0.95 3.93 25.69
CA ILE A 1 1.86 3.28 24.70
C ILE A 1 2.48 4.37 23.82
N LYS A 2 3.76 4.26 23.47
CA LYS A 2 4.42 5.22 22.56
C LYS A 2 3.90 5.01 21.13
N LYS A 3 3.49 6.08 20.46
CA LYS A 3 3.03 6.02 19.07
C LYS A 3 4.16 5.65 18.10
N ILE A 4 3.83 4.92 17.03
CA ILE A 4 4.77 4.48 15.99
C ILE A 4 4.50 5.13 14.64
N ASN A 5 5.53 5.21 13.78
CA ASN A 5 5.31 5.46 12.36
C ASN A 5 4.93 4.14 11.69
N LEU A 6 3.90 4.15 10.85
CA LEU A 6 3.44 2.95 10.15
C LEU A 6 3.54 3.20 8.64
N MET A 7 4.26 2.32 7.95
CA MET A 7 4.36 2.31 6.50
C MET A 7 3.73 1.03 5.97
N GLY A 8 2.85 1.14 4.98
CA GLY A 8 2.19 0.01 4.34
C GLY A 8 2.33 0.04 2.83
N ILE A 9 2.42 -1.16 2.25
CA ILE A 9 2.69 -1.40 0.83
C ILE A 9 1.52 -2.19 0.25
N CYS A 10 0.97 -1.75 -0.89
CA CYS A 10 -0.11 -2.44 -1.59
C CYS A 10 -1.26 -2.82 -0.65
N MET A 11 -1.69 -4.09 -0.63
CA MET A 11 -2.72 -4.60 0.29
C MET A 11 -2.38 -4.36 1.77
N GLY A 12 -1.10 -4.45 2.16
CA GLY A 12 -0.62 -4.11 3.50
C GLY A 12 -0.75 -2.61 3.84
N GLY A 13 -0.77 -1.75 2.82
CA GLY A 13 -1.17 -0.35 2.93
C GLY A 13 -2.65 -0.19 3.25
N THR A 14 -3.52 -0.95 2.57
CA THR A 14 -4.96 -0.94 2.84
C THR A 14 -5.22 -1.37 4.29
N PHE A 15 -4.52 -2.41 4.77
CA PHE A 15 -4.58 -2.84 6.16
C PHE A 15 -4.04 -1.78 7.13
N SER A 16 -2.95 -1.09 6.77
CA SER A 16 -2.41 0.03 7.56
C SER A 16 -3.40 1.19 7.69
N VAL A 17 -4.14 1.52 6.63
CA VAL A 17 -5.21 2.53 6.63
C VAL A 17 -6.35 2.10 7.56
N ILE A 18 -6.85 0.87 7.39
CA ILE A 18 -7.89 0.28 8.25
C ILE A 18 -7.46 0.31 9.72
N TYR A 19 -6.26 -0.18 10.01
CA TYR A 19 -5.71 -0.21 11.37
C TYR A 19 -5.60 1.19 11.97
N THR A 20 -5.13 2.17 11.19
CA THR A 20 -5.00 3.56 11.64
C THR A 20 -6.36 4.19 11.94
N ALA A 21 -7.40 3.90 11.16
CA ALA A 21 -8.76 4.37 11.43
C ALA A 21 -9.35 3.76 12.73
N LEU A 22 -9.03 2.50 13.01
CA LEU A 22 -9.50 1.78 14.21
C LEU A 22 -8.69 2.12 15.47
N HIS A 23 -7.40 2.47 15.31
CA HIS A 23 -6.45 2.71 16.40
C HIS A 23 -5.60 3.98 16.20
N PRO A 24 -6.21 5.17 16.01
CA PRO A 24 -5.48 6.41 15.75
C PRO A 24 -4.60 6.88 16.93
N ASP A 25 -4.87 6.37 18.13
CA ASP A 25 -4.07 6.61 19.33
C ASP A 25 -2.70 5.89 19.29
N LYS A 26 -2.52 4.87 18.45
CA LYS A 26 -1.27 4.11 18.33
C LYS A 26 -0.35 4.61 17.21
N ILE A 27 -0.90 5.31 16.23
CA ILE A 27 -0.16 5.75 15.04
C ILE A 27 0.24 7.22 15.17
N LYS A 28 1.50 7.51 14.84
CA LYS A 28 2.09 8.84 14.81
C LYS A 28 2.01 9.46 13.42
N ASN A 29 2.46 8.71 12.43
CA ASN A 29 2.50 9.09 11.01
C ASN A 29 2.15 7.84 10.19
N LEU A 30 1.38 8.02 9.11
CA LEU A 30 1.03 6.97 8.17
C LEU A 30 1.71 7.23 6.83
N ILE A 31 2.34 6.21 6.27
CA ILE A 31 2.92 6.25 4.92
C ILE A 31 2.28 5.10 4.12
N THR A 32 1.72 5.41 2.96
CA THR A 32 1.15 4.43 2.04
C THR A 32 1.91 4.46 0.74
N THR A 33 2.13 3.28 0.16
CA THR A 33 2.87 3.10 -1.08
C THR A 33 2.12 2.13 -1.97
N VAL A 34 1.81 2.55 -3.20
CA VAL A 34 1.04 1.78 -4.21
C VAL A 34 -0.20 1.12 -3.60
N THR A 35 -0.90 1.86 -2.75
CA THR A 35 -1.91 1.33 -1.84
C THR A 35 -3.32 1.60 -2.35
N PRO A 36 -4.10 0.57 -2.72
CA PRO A 36 -5.49 0.79 -3.09
C PRO A 36 -6.32 1.10 -1.85
N THR A 37 -7.08 2.19 -1.93
CA THR A 37 -8.09 2.55 -0.93
C THR A 37 -9.43 2.87 -1.57
N ASN A 38 -9.42 3.29 -2.84
CA ASN A 38 -10.54 3.27 -3.76
C ASN A 38 -10.37 2.06 -4.69
N PHE A 39 -11.43 1.30 -4.90
CA PHE A 39 -11.42 0.11 -5.77
C PHE A 39 -12.40 0.24 -6.94
N ASP A 40 -13.13 1.37 -6.99
CA ASP A 40 -14.05 1.69 -8.07
C ASP A 40 -13.29 2.41 -9.19
N THR A 41 -12.65 1.62 -10.04
CA THR A 41 -11.92 2.05 -11.24
C THR A 41 -11.90 0.93 -12.28
N ASP A 42 -11.96 1.29 -13.56
CA ASP A 42 -11.86 0.36 -14.69
C ASP A 42 -10.46 0.38 -15.32
N LYS A 43 -9.50 1.14 -14.76
CA LYS A 43 -8.17 1.29 -15.35
C LYS A 43 -7.20 0.14 -15.03
N GLY A 44 -7.48 -0.66 -14.00
CA GLY A 44 -6.66 -1.81 -13.63
C GLY A 44 -7.36 -3.12 -13.94
N LEU A 45 -6.72 -4.03 -14.68
CA LEU A 45 -7.31 -5.34 -15.02
C LEU A 45 -7.76 -6.12 -13.79
N LEU A 46 -6.98 -6.07 -12.71
CA LEU A 46 -7.35 -6.74 -11.46
C LEU A 46 -8.67 -6.21 -10.89
N HIS A 47 -8.96 -4.92 -11.04
CA HIS A 47 -10.21 -4.31 -10.57
C HIS A 47 -11.40 -4.79 -11.42
N ILE A 48 -11.20 -5.02 -12.72
CA ILE A 48 -12.23 -5.56 -13.60
C ILE A 48 -12.49 -7.04 -13.29
N TRP A 49 -11.44 -7.86 -13.20
CA TRP A 49 -11.58 -9.31 -13.01
C TRP A 49 -12.21 -9.66 -11.67
N THR A 50 -11.77 -9.01 -10.59
CA THR A 50 -12.25 -9.29 -9.23
C THR A 50 -13.74 -9.00 -9.02
N ARG A 51 -14.35 -8.13 -9.84
CA ARG A 51 -15.81 -7.91 -9.83
C ARG A 51 -16.61 -9.16 -10.17
N GLN A 52 -16.05 -10.07 -10.95
CA GLN A 52 -16.70 -11.30 -11.41
C GLN A 52 -16.29 -12.54 -10.59
N ILE A 53 -15.30 -12.40 -9.69
CA ILE A 53 -14.80 -13.51 -8.89
C ILE A 53 -15.79 -13.86 -7.76
N ASP A 54 -16.20 -15.13 -7.71
CA ASP A 54 -16.93 -15.69 -6.59
C ASP A 54 -15.95 -16.13 -5.49
N ALA A 55 -15.56 -15.18 -4.65
CA ALA A 55 -14.56 -15.42 -3.60
C ALA A 55 -15.03 -16.47 -2.57
N LYS A 56 -16.35 -16.61 -2.34
CA LYS A 56 -16.91 -17.64 -1.47
C LYS A 56 -16.68 -19.04 -2.03
N LYS A 57 -16.90 -19.24 -3.33
CA LYS A 57 -16.63 -20.53 -3.97
C LYS A 57 -15.15 -20.89 -3.92
N LEU A 58 -14.25 -19.93 -4.18
CA LEU A 58 -12.81 -20.15 -4.09
C LEU A 58 -12.39 -20.56 -2.66
N VAL A 59 -12.84 -19.83 -1.65
CA VAL A 59 -12.54 -20.15 -0.25
C VAL A 59 -13.16 -21.47 0.18
N ARG A 60 -14.36 -21.82 -0.30
CA ARG A 60 -14.95 -23.13 -0.03
C ARG A 60 -14.14 -24.27 -0.66
N ALA A 61 -13.57 -24.05 -1.83
CA ALA A 61 -12.80 -25.06 -2.55
C ALA A 61 -11.41 -25.28 -1.95
N TYR A 62 -10.72 -24.21 -1.57
CA TYR A 62 -9.31 -24.26 -1.18
C TYR A 62 -9.05 -24.01 0.31
N GLY A 63 -10.03 -23.54 1.08
CA GLY A 63 -9.88 -23.11 2.46
C GLY A 63 -9.16 -21.76 2.57
N ASN A 64 -7.89 -21.71 2.22
CA ASN A 64 -7.13 -20.48 1.98
C ASN A 64 -7.02 -20.21 0.48
N MET A 65 -6.75 -18.96 0.09
CA MET A 65 -6.47 -18.65 -1.30
C MET A 65 -5.01 -19.00 -1.61
N PRO A 66 -4.72 -19.98 -2.49
CA PRO A 66 -3.35 -20.42 -2.73
C PRO A 66 -2.49 -19.32 -3.36
N GLY A 67 -1.26 -19.15 -2.85
CA GLY A 67 -0.31 -18.17 -3.38
C GLY A 67 0.00 -18.37 -4.87
N ASP A 68 0.12 -19.63 -5.31
CA ASP A 68 0.41 -19.97 -6.70
C ASP A 68 -0.70 -19.53 -7.67
N ILE A 69 -1.97 -19.63 -7.27
CA ILE A 69 -3.09 -19.19 -8.10
C ILE A 69 -3.12 -17.66 -8.17
N LEU A 70 -2.81 -16.97 -7.07
CA LEU A 70 -2.69 -15.51 -7.09
C LEU A 70 -1.53 -15.06 -7.99
N ASN A 71 -0.38 -15.73 -7.91
CA ASN A 71 0.77 -15.48 -8.77
C ASN A 71 0.44 -15.64 -10.24
N LEU A 72 -0.25 -16.73 -10.61
CA LEU A 72 -0.74 -16.93 -11.97
C LEU A 72 -1.64 -15.76 -12.39
N GLY A 73 -2.56 -15.34 -11.53
CA GLY A 73 -3.41 -14.18 -11.77
C GLY A 73 -2.60 -12.89 -12.03
N PHE A 74 -1.55 -12.62 -11.25
CA PHE A 74 -0.70 -11.45 -11.45
C PHE A 74 0.14 -11.52 -12.73
N LEU A 75 0.66 -12.70 -13.09
CA LEU A 75 1.39 -12.89 -14.35
C LEU A 75 0.51 -12.62 -15.58
N LEU A 76 -0.77 -13.01 -15.50
CA LEU A 76 -1.75 -12.80 -16.57
C LEU A 76 -2.16 -11.34 -16.76
N LEU A 77 -1.82 -10.43 -15.84
CA LEU A 77 -2.12 -8.99 -16.01
C LEU A 77 -1.28 -8.36 -17.12
N ASN A 78 -0.10 -8.92 -17.41
CA ASN A 78 0.73 -8.49 -18.53
C ASN A 78 1.60 -9.65 -19.03
N PRO A 79 1.01 -10.65 -19.71
CA PRO A 79 1.65 -11.91 -20.03
C PRO A 79 2.83 -11.73 -20.98
N ALA A 80 2.72 -10.85 -21.98
CA ALA A 80 3.81 -10.53 -22.90
C ALA A 80 5.03 -10.03 -22.14
N ARG A 81 4.85 -9.03 -21.27
CA ARG A 81 5.97 -8.46 -20.52
C ARG A 81 6.51 -9.39 -19.44
N LEU A 82 5.64 -10.06 -18.68
CA LEU A 82 6.00 -10.82 -17.48
C LEU A 82 6.42 -12.26 -17.76
N MET A 83 6.00 -12.84 -18.89
CA MET A 83 6.32 -14.22 -19.27
C MET A 83 7.15 -14.35 -20.55
N ILE A 84 7.25 -13.31 -21.39
CA ILE A 84 8.01 -13.37 -22.64
C ILE A 84 9.21 -12.42 -22.56
N ASP A 85 8.96 -11.10 -22.59
CA ASP A 85 10.02 -10.08 -22.65
C ASP A 85 11.00 -10.21 -21.48
N LYS A 86 10.50 -10.56 -20.29
CA LYS A 86 11.30 -10.82 -19.10
C LYS A 86 12.37 -11.89 -19.32
N TYR A 87 12.01 -13.01 -19.95
CA TYR A 87 12.94 -14.13 -20.15
C TYR A 87 13.82 -13.93 -21.38
N VAL A 88 13.32 -13.24 -22.42
CA VAL A 88 14.17 -12.79 -23.53
C VAL A 88 15.28 -11.87 -23.02
N GLY A 89 14.92 -10.84 -22.25
CA GLY A 89 15.88 -9.92 -21.65
C GLY A 89 16.84 -10.63 -20.66
N PHE A 90 16.41 -11.72 -20.03
CA PHE A 90 17.31 -12.55 -19.23
C PHE A 90 18.36 -13.26 -20.07
N LEU A 91 17.95 -13.90 -21.18
CA LEU A 91 18.88 -14.57 -22.09
C LEU A 91 19.88 -13.59 -22.71
N GLU A 92 19.43 -12.38 -23.07
CA GLU A 92 20.29 -11.32 -23.59
C GLU A 92 21.35 -10.83 -22.58
N ASN A 93 21.10 -11.00 -21.28
CA ASN A 93 21.97 -10.50 -20.21
C ASN A 93 22.56 -11.64 -19.35
N ILE A 94 22.55 -12.87 -19.85
CA ILE A 94 22.93 -14.07 -19.06
C ILE A 94 24.40 -14.06 -18.62
N ASP A 95 25.28 -13.41 -19.38
CA ASP A 95 26.70 -13.27 -19.03
C ASP A 95 26.95 -12.19 -17.97
N ASN A 96 25.96 -11.34 -17.68
CA ASN A 96 26.06 -10.33 -16.65
C ASN A 96 25.65 -10.91 -15.29
N LYS A 97 26.64 -11.35 -14.52
CA LYS A 97 26.43 -11.94 -13.18
C LYS A 97 25.53 -11.09 -12.27
N THR A 98 25.74 -9.78 -12.21
CA THR A 98 24.95 -8.87 -11.36
C THR A 98 23.49 -8.82 -11.81
N PHE A 99 23.25 -8.80 -13.11
CA PHE A 99 21.90 -8.85 -13.67
C PHE A 99 21.22 -10.18 -13.32
N VAL A 100 21.90 -11.30 -13.57
CA VAL A 100 21.39 -12.65 -13.29
C VAL A 100 21.05 -12.83 -11.81
N GLU A 101 21.92 -12.41 -10.90
CA GLU A 101 21.66 -12.48 -9.46
C GLU A 101 20.41 -11.69 -9.06
N ASN A 102 20.25 -10.47 -9.59
CA ASN A 102 19.07 -9.65 -9.30
C ASN A 102 17.80 -10.24 -9.91
N PHE A 103 17.89 -10.81 -11.12
CA PHE A 103 16.80 -11.52 -11.76
C PHE A 103 16.32 -12.70 -10.90
N ILE A 104 17.23 -13.58 -10.48
CA ILE A 104 16.89 -14.74 -9.64
C ILE A 104 16.32 -14.31 -8.29
N ARG A 105 16.84 -13.24 -7.68
CA ARG A 105 16.27 -12.68 -6.44
C ARG A 105 14.82 -12.23 -6.63
N MET A 106 14.52 -11.57 -7.75
CA MET A 106 13.17 -11.14 -8.08
C MET A 106 12.24 -12.32 -8.37
N GLU A 107 12.68 -13.31 -9.14
CA GLU A 107 11.90 -14.52 -9.39
C GLU A 107 11.59 -15.25 -8.08
N LYS A 108 12.59 -15.45 -7.24
CA LYS A 108 12.40 -16.07 -5.93
C LYS A 108 11.40 -15.30 -5.08
N TRP A 109 11.49 -13.97 -5.05
CA TRP A 109 10.54 -13.13 -4.31
C TRP A 109 9.10 -13.23 -4.84
N ILE A 110 8.92 -13.29 -6.16
CA ILE A 110 7.58 -13.43 -6.78
C ILE A 110 6.97 -14.79 -6.42
N PHE A 111 7.75 -15.86 -6.57
CA PHE A 111 7.24 -17.23 -6.37
C PHE A 111 7.22 -17.69 -4.90
N ASP A 112 7.86 -16.96 -3.98
CA ASP A 112 7.76 -17.17 -2.53
C ASP A 112 6.48 -16.51 -1.96
N SER A 113 5.34 -16.90 -2.51
CA SER A 113 4.03 -16.34 -2.18
C SER A 113 3.25 -17.26 -1.24
N PRO A 114 3.07 -16.89 0.04
CA PRO A 114 2.29 -17.68 0.98
C PRO A 114 0.78 -17.56 0.68
N ASP A 115 0.04 -18.56 1.13
CA ASP A 115 -1.42 -18.56 1.04
C ASP A 115 -2.03 -17.40 1.83
N VAL A 116 -3.09 -16.81 1.28
CA VAL A 116 -3.87 -15.78 1.96
C VAL A 116 -4.99 -16.43 2.76
N PRO A 117 -5.18 -16.09 4.05
CA PRO A 117 -6.28 -16.61 4.85
C PRO A 117 -7.63 -16.41 4.16
N GLY A 118 -8.41 -17.48 4.03
CA GLY A 118 -9.62 -17.51 3.19
C GLY A 118 -10.60 -16.38 3.49
N GLU A 119 -10.96 -16.17 4.76
CA GLU A 119 -11.89 -15.10 5.13
C GLU A 119 -11.32 -13.69 4.92
N THR A 120 -10.00 -13.52 5.02
CA THR A 120 -9.35 -12.26 4.64
C THR A 120 -9.47 -12.02 3.14
N PHE A 121 -9.17 -13.02 2.32
CA PHE A 121 -9.32 -12.93 0.87
C PHE A 121 -10.77 -12.65 0.48
N ARG A 122 -11.72 -13.44 1.00
CA ARG A 122 -13.16 -13.28 0.71
C ARG A 122 -13.64 -11.88 1.05
N GLN A 123 -13.36 -11.41 2.28
CA GLN A 123 -13.78 -10.09 2.69
C GLN A 123 -13.11 -8.99 1.85
N PHE A 124 -11.83 -9.14 1.52
CA PHE A 124 -11.13 -8.15 0.71
C PHE A 124 -11.73 -8.04 -0.70
N ILE A 125 -12.03 -9.16 -1.37
CA ILE A 125 -12.67 -9.14 -2.68
C ILE A 125 -14.07 -8.52 -2.60
N GLU A 126 -14.91 -8.97 -1.67
CA GLU A 126 -16.30 -8.51 -1.59
C GLU A 126 -16.41 -7.05 -1.13
N ASP A 127 -15.72 -6.68 -0.05
CA ASP A 127 -15.91 -5.36 0.57
C ASP A 127 -15.07 -4.29 -0.11
N CYS A 128 -13.88 -4.62 -0.60
CA CYS A 128 -13.03 -3.66 -1.32
C CYS A 128 -13.35 -3.67 -2.82
N TYR A 129 -13.05 -4.74 -3.54
CA TYR A 129 -13.15 -4.73 -5.01
C TYR A 129 -14.58 -4.63 -5.53
N GLN A 130 -15.54 -5.35 -4.93
CA GLN A 130 -16.91 -5.40 -5.45
C GLN A 130 -17.79 -4.26 -4.93
N LYS A 131 -17.63 -3.89 -3.65
CA LYS A 131 -18.52 -2.91 -2.99
C LYS A 131 -17.85 -1.58 -2.66
N ASN A 132 -16.53 -1.48 -2.79
CA ASN A 132 -15.73 -0.28 -2.51
C ASN A 132 -16.04 0.38 -1.15
N LEU A 133 -16.25 -0.44 -0.10
CA LEU A 133 -16.78 0.01 1.19
C LEU A 133 -15.79 0.83 2.02
N LEU A 134 -14.48 0.65 1.78
CA LEU A 134 -13.43 1.33 2.56
C LEU A 134 -13.49 2.85 2.37
N ILE A 135 -13.37 3.33 1.13
CA ILE A 135 -13.39 4.77 0.81
C ILE A 135 -14.73 5.43 1.14
N GLN A 136 -15.80 4.64 1.22
CA GLN A 136 -17.15 5.06 1.59
C GLN A 136 -17.38 5.15 3.10
N ASN A 137 -16.42 4.76 3.94
CA ASN A 137 -16.58 4.62 5.40
C ASN A 137 -17.71 3.66 5.77
N LYS A 138 -17.90 2.57 5.02
CA LYS A 138 -18.94 1.55 5.26
C LYS A 138 -18.37 0.18 5.65
N MET A 139 -17.06 -0.02 5.50
CA MET A 139 -16.40 -1.28 5.82
C MET A 139 -16.44 -1.57 7.33
N VAL A 140 -16.61 -2.83 7.69
CA VAL A 140 -16.59 -3.31 9.09
C VAL A 140 -15.54 -4.40 9.23
N VAL A 141 -14.64 -4.24 10.21
CA VAL A 141 -13.58 -5.22 10.50
C VAL A 141 -13.60 -5.53 11.99
N GLY A 142 -13.67 -6.82 12.34
CA GLY A 142 -13.75 -7.25 13.75
C GLY A 142 -14.92 -6.61 14.52
N GLY A 143 -16.08 -6.46 13.87
CA GLY A 143 -17.27 -5.81 14.45
C GLY A 143 -17.17 -4.28 14.58
N LYS A 144 -16.08 -3.64 14.12
CA LYS A 144 -15.87 -2.20 14.21
C LYS A 144 -15.94 -1.54 12.85
N LYS A 145 -16.73 -0.47 12.75
CA LYS A 145 -16.81 0.36 11.55
C LYS A 145 -15.50 1.11 11.31
N VAL A 146 -14.95 0.96 10.11
CA VAL A 146 -13.77 1.68 9.63
C VAL A 146 -14.23 3.06 9.13
N ASP A 147 -13.82 4.11 9.86
CA ASP A 147 -14.13 5.50 9.50
C ASP A 147 -12.81 6.26 9.27
N LEU A 148 -12.48 6.47 8.00
CA LEU A 148 -11.28 7.16 7.53
C LEU A 148 -11.19 8.60 8.08
N ARG A 149 -12.30 9.24 8.42
CA ARG A 149 -12.32 10.58 9.04
C ARG A 149 -11.70 10.57 10.44
N LYS A 150 -11.53 9.40 11.07
CA LYS A 150 -10.80 9.26 12.34
C LYS A 150 -9.28 9.30 12.18
N ILE A 151 -8.77 9.11 10.95
CA ILE A 151 -7.35 9.24 10.65
C ILE A 151 -7.01 10.73 10.62
N LYS A 152 -6.51 11.24 11.75
CA LYS A 152 -6.08 12.66 11.93
C LYS A 152 -4.56 12.82 12.00
N VAL A 153 -3.83 11.73 11.79
CA VAL A 153 -2.37 11.70 11.78
C VAL A 153 -1.85 12.15 10.42
N PRO A 154 -0.62 12.69 10.34
CA PRO A 154 0.00 12.99 9.06
C PRO A 154 0.03 11.78 8.11
N LEU A 155 -0.31 12.00 6.85
CA LEU A 155 -0.30 10.99 5.80
C LEU A 155 0.64 11.39 4.66
N LEU A 156 1.54 10.48 4.29
CA LEU A 156 2.27 10.53 3.03
C LEU A 156 1.78 9.41 2.13
N ASN A 157 1.10 9.74 1.04
CA ASN A 157 0.57 8.78 0.09
C ASN A 157 1.39 8.79 -1.20
N ILE A 158 1.92 7.64 -1.60
CA ILE A 158 2.86 7.53 -2.70
C ILE A 158 2.34 6.47 -3.68
N TYR A 159 2.32 6.77 -4.97
CA TYR A 159 1.84 5.83 -5.99
C TYR A 159 2.55 6.04 -7.34
N GLY A 160 2.47 5.04 -8.22
CA GLY A 160 3.10 5.06 -9.54
C GLY A 160 2.12 5.54 -10.62
N LYS A 161 2.55 6.46 -11.47
CA LYS A 161 1.77 6.99 -12.59
C LYS A 161 1.44 5.93 -13.64
N PHE A 162 2.35 4.97 -13.85
CA PHE A 162 2.23 3.91 -14.84
C PHE A 162 1.89 2.55 -14.21
N ASP A 163 1.37 2.58 -12.99
CA ASP A 163 0.91 1.39 -12.29
C ASP A 163 -0.41 0.90 -12.92
N HIS A 164 -0.39 -0.31 -13.47
CA HIS A 164 -1.55 -0.98 -14.06
C HIS A 164 -2.20 -1.99 -13.10
N LEU A 165 -1.51 -2.32 -12.00
CA LEU A 165 -2.03 -3.19 -10.95
C LEU A 165 -2.89 -2.39 -9.98
N VAL A 166 -2.32 -1.28 -9.47
CA VAL A 166 -2.97 -0.32 -8.58
C VAL A 166 -2.87 1.06 -9.22
N PRO A 167 -3.78 1.41 -10.14
CA PRO A 167 -3.70 2.66 -10.88
C PRO A 167 -3.86 3.88 -9.95
N PRO A 168 -3.41 5.08 -10.37
CA PRO A 168 -3.52 6.30 -9.57
C PRO A 168 -4.90 6.54 -8.94
N GLU A 169 -5.98 6.26 -9.67
CA GLU A 169 -7.38 6.43 -9.23
C GLU A 169 -7.74 5.54 -8.02
N ALA A 170 -7.00 4.43 -7.83
CA ALA A 170 -7.16 3.58 -6.66
C ALA A 170 -6.49 4.16 -5.40
N CYS A 171 -5.52 5.06 -5.57
CA CYS A 171 -4.67 5.60 -4.50
C CYS A 171 -5.03 7.05 -4.12
N GLU A 172 -5.25 7.92 -5.11
CA GLU A 172 -5.21 9.38 -4.97
C GLU A 172 -6.38 9.99 -4.19
N LEU A 173 -7.46 9.23 -3.99
CA LEU A 173 -8.62 9.72 -3.24
C LEU A 173 -8.40 9.70 -1.72
N LEU A 174 -7.40 8.98 -1.22
CA LEU A 174 -7.20 8.77 0.22
C LEU A 174 -7.02 10.09 0.97
N THR A 175 -6.14 10.97 0.49
CA THR A 175 -5.80 12.25 1.13
C THR A 175 -7.01 13.16 1.33
N LYS A 176 -8.00 13.06 0.43
CA LYS A 176 -9.26 13.83 0.49
C LYS A 176 -10.33 13.18 1.37
N LYS A 177 -10.16 11.92 1.77
CA LYS A 177 -11.17 11.14 2.49
C LYS A 177 -10.84 10.93 3.97
N ILE A 178 -9.61 11.22 4.38
CA ILE A 178 -9.20 11.16 5.79
C ILE A 178 -9.46 12.47 6.54
N GLY A 179 -9.39 12.43 7.87
CA GLY A 179 -9.60 13.60 8.74
C GLY A 179 -8.34 14.44 9.03
N SER A 180 -7.19 14.08 8.45
CA SER A 180 -5.94 14.82 8.61
C SER A 180 -5.92 16.05 7.71
N LYS A 181 -5.34 17.14 8.22
CA LYS A 181 -5.01 18.33 7.42
C LYS A 181 -3.56 18.32 6.94
N ASP A 182 -2.77 17.39 7.43
CA ASP A 182 -1.37 17.20 7.06
C ASP A 182 -1.31 15.95 6.17
N THR A 183 -1.43 16.18 4.87
CA THR A 183 -1.47 15.13 3.85
C THR A 183 -0.64 15.54 2.65
N GLU A 184 0.07 14.59 2.06
CA GLU A 184 0.85 14.80 0.84
C GLU A 184 0.68 13.60 -0.10
N ASP A 185 0.38 13.87 -1.37
CA ASP A 185 0.38 12.88 -2.45
C ASP A 185 1.67 13.01 -3.28
N ILE A 186 2.30 11.87 -3.59
CA ILE A 186 3.47 11.79 -4.47
C ILE A 186 3.18 10.77 -5.56
N CYS A 187 3.06 11.25 -6.80
CA CYS A 187 2.93 10.43 -7.99
C CYS A 187 4.29 10.33 -8.68
N LEU A 188 4.88 9.14 -8.72
CA LEU A 188 6.17 8.89 -9.36
C LEU A 188 6.00 8.36 -10.78
N ASP A 189 6.85 8.77 -11.72
CA ASP A 189 6.89 8.26 -13.10
C ASP A 189 7.47 6.83 -13.15
N THR A 190 6.72 5.87 -12.60
CA THR A 190 7.09 4.46 -12.48
C THR A 190 5.85 3.56 -12.44
N GLY A 191 6.06 2.25 -12.57
CA GLY A 191 5.02 1.23 -12.36
C GLY A 191 5.08 0.63 -10.94
N HIS A 192 4.21 -0.35 -10.66
CA HIS A 192 4.00 -0.93 -9.33
C HIS A 192 5.29 -1.32 -8.59
N ILE A 193 6.05 -2.26 -9.17
CA ILE A 193 7.28 -2.78 -8.57
C ILE A 193 8.43 -1.78 -8.72
N GLY A 194 8.41 -1.00 -9.81
CA GLY A 194 9.45 -0.03 -10.16
C GLY A 194 9.71 0.99 -9.04
N ILE A 195 8.72 1.27 -8.20
CA ILE A 195 8.87 2.17 -7.05
C ILE A 195 9.94 1.68 -6.04
N TYR A 196 10.13 0.36 -5.93
CA TYR A 196 11.11 -0.26 -5.03
C TYR A 196 12.40 -0.67 -5.71
N VAL A 197 12.32 -1.16 -6.96
CA VAL A 197 13.48 -1.77 -7.62
C VAL A 197 14.21 -0.82 -8.57
N SER A 198 13.56 0.27 -9.00
CA SER A 198 14.23 1.27 -9.84
C SER A 198 15.20 2.09 -9.02
N SER A 199 16.48 2.05 -9.39
CA SER A 199 17.51 2.88 -8.76
C SER A 199 17.17 4.37 -8.83
N LYS A 200 16.50 4.82 -9.90
CA LYS A 200 16.00 6.19 -10.05
C LYS A 200 14.96 6.50 -8.98
N CYS A 201 13.94 5.66 -8.84
CA CYS A 201 12.88 5.87 -7.84
C CYS A 201 13.42 5.79 -6.41
N GLN A 202 14.35 4.88 -6.12
CA GLN A 202 14.97 4.76 -4.80
C GLN A 202 15.74 6.02 -4.38
N ARG A 203 16.43 6.69 -5.32
CA ARG A 203 17.12 7.96 -5.07
C ARG A 203 16.18 9.11 -4.72
N GLU A 204 14.91 9.03 -5.10
CA GLU A 204 13.90 10.05 -4.82
C GLU A 204 13.06 9.68 -3.59
N LEU A 205 12.54 8.45 -3.55
CA LEU A 205 11.59 7.96 -2.56
C LEU A 205 12.17 7.92 -1.14
N VAL A 206 13.34 7.30 -0.98
CA VAL A 206 13.91 7.04 0.36
C VAL A 206 14.29 8.36 1.06
N PRO A 207 15.02 9.29 0.41
CA PRO A 207 15.30 10.59 1.03
C PRO A 207 14.04 11.39 1.33
N LYS A 208 13.02 11.34 0.46
CA LYS A 208 11.75 12.05 0.65
C LYS A 208 11.02 11.54 1.88
N ILE A 209 10.85 10.24 2.05
CA ILE A 209 10.22 9.65 3.25
C ILE A 209 11.02 10.01 4.51
N ALA A 210 12.34 9.85 4.47
CA ALA A 210 13.21 10.14 5.62
C ALA A 210 13.11 11.61 6.05
N GLN A 211 13.14 12.54 5.10
CA GLN A 211 13.01 13.97 5.37
C GLN A 211 11.62 14.32 5.90
N TRP A 212 10.56 13.79 5.28
CA TRP A 212 9.17 13.99 5.70
C TRP A 212 8.93 13.56 7.15
N LEU A 213 9.52 12.42 7.56
CA LEU A 213 9.49 11.96 8.95
C LEU A 213 10.31 12.86 9.88
N LYS A 214 11.52 13.26 9.47
CA LYS A 214 12.43 14.10 10.27
C LYS A 214 11.83 15.47 10.59
N GLU A 215 11.09 16.06 9.66
CA GLU A 215 10.39 17.33 9.86
C GLU A 215 9.34 17.23 10.97
N ARG A 216 8.54 16.15 10.95
CA ARG A 216 7.48 15.89 11.92
C ARG A 216 7.99 15.46 13.29
N ASP A 217 9.18 14.87 13.35
CA ASP A 217 9.87 14.61 14.60
C ASP A 217 10.37 15.89 15.29
N LYS A 218 10.87 16.86 14.50
CA LYS A 218 11.36 18.14 15.00
C LYS A 218 10.25 19.05 15.51
N THR A 219 9.10 19.12 14.83
CA THR A 219 7.94 19.92 15.26
C THR A 219 7.42 19.46 16.63
N VAL A 220 7.32 18.14 16.86
CA VAL A 220 6.91 17.61 18.18
C VAL A 220 7.86 18.07 19.29
N ARG A 221 9.18 18.03 19.06
CA ARG A 221 10.18 18.48 20.04
C ARG A 221 10.09 19.99 20.33
N LYS A 222 9.90 20.82 19.30
CA LYS A 222 9.74 22.29 19.47
C LYS A 222 8.48 22.65 20.27
N THR A 223 7.34 22.01 19.98
CA THR A 223 6.07 22.25 20.69
C THR A 223 6.15 21.81 22.16
N ALA A 224 6.79 20.66 22.43
CA ALA A 224 7.03 20.19 23.80
C ALA A 224 7.93 21.14 24.60
N LYS A 225 8.99 21.68 23.98
CA LYS A 225 9.89 22.66 24.60
C LYS A 225 9.13 23.95 24.95
N LYS A 226 8.35 24.51 24.02
CA LYS A 226 7.51 25.72 24.27
C LYS A 226 6.49 25.52 25.40
N LYS A 227 5.79 24.38 25.45
CA LYS A 227 4.84 24.08 26.55
C LYS A 227 5.52 24.00 27.92
N LYS A 228 6.71 23.39 28.01
CA LYS A 228 7.47 23.33 29.26
C LYS A 228 7.89 24.72 29.74
N THR A 229 8.39 25.58 28.84
CA THR A 229 8.79 26.95 29.18
C THR A 229 7.59 27.79 29.65
N ALA A 230 6.44 27.66 28.97
CA ALA A 230 5.21 28.37 29.35
C ALA A 230 4.63 27.92 30.71
N SER A 231 4.73 26.63 31.06
CA SER A 231 4.30 26.16 32.40
C SER A 231 5.20 26.67 33.52
N LYS A 232 6.52 26.79 33.29
CA LYS A 232 7.47 27.35 34.25
C LYS A 232 7.28 28.85 34.47
N ALA A 233 6.81 29.57 33.45
CA ALA A 233 6.53 31.00 33.55
C ALA A 233 5.20 31.33 34.27
N LYS A 234 4.25 30.38 34.31
CA LYS A 234 2.98 30.53 35.06
C LYS A 234 3.04 30.03 36.52
N ALA A 235 4.13 29.35 36.87
CA ALA A 235 4.36 28.81 38.23
C ALA A 235 5.33 29.69 39.05
N LYS A 236 5.71 30.86 38.52
CA LYS A 236 6.37 31.97 39.19
C LYS A 236 5.41 33.14 39.21
#